data_AF-A0A536JHG1-F1
#
_entry.id   AF-A0A536JHG1-F1
#
_cell.length_a   1.000
_cell.length_b   1.000
_cell.length_c   1.000
_cell.angle_alpha   90.00
_cell.angle_beta   90.00
_cell.angle_gamma   90.00
#
_symmetry.space_group_name_H-M   'P 1'
#
loop_
_entity.id
_entity.type
_entity.pdbx_description
1 polymer ?
#
loop_
_entity_poly.entity_id
_entity_poly.type
_entity_poly.pdbx_seq_one_letter_code
_entity_poly.pdbx_strand_id
1 'polypeptide(L)'
;MAVDPRTLIAEAKVMDLFQPHGAFEVHCSHCHARLDSRGDCATCGLIGRPAAELERRAQTDPEGISKLLRTAIEKRKNFKPVGTREKPAER
;
A
#
# COMPACT_ATOMS: atom_id res chain seq x y z
N MET A 1 20.23 1.38 -8.78
CA MET A 1 19.53 0.20 -9.34
C MET A 1 18.06 0.53 -9.45
N ALA A 2 17.54 0.63 -10.67
CA ALA A 2 16.09 0.70 -10.89
C ALA A 2 15.51 -0.68 -10.51
N VAL A 3 14.69 -0.72 -9.46
CA VAL A 3 14.01 -1.96 -9.07
C VAL A 3 12.85 -2.16 -10.03
N ASP A 4 12.75 -3.35 -10.62
CA ASP A 4 11.72 -3.66 -11.60
C ASP A 4 10.32 -3.50 -10.98
N PRO A 5 9.40 -2.78 -11.64
CA PRO A 5 8.04 -2.58 -11.11
C PRO A 5 7.32 -3.92 -10.92
N ARG A 6 7.62 -4.95 -11.71
CA ARG A 6 6.99 -6.28 -11.54
C ARG A 6 7.40 -6.94 -10.22
N THR A 7 8.67 -6.81 -9.85
CA THR A 7 9.19 -7.30 -8.56
C THR A 7 8.49 -6.59 -7.40
N LEU A 8 8.35 -5.27 -7.49
CA LEU A 8 7.65 -4.47 -6.48
C LEU A 8 6.16 -4.81 -6.40
N ILE A 9 5.50 -5.08 -7.53
CA ILE A 9 4.09 -5.51 -7.55
C ILE A 9 3.95 -6.88 -6.89
N ALA A 10 4.86 -7.82 -7.17
CA ALA A 10 4.85 -9.13 -6.52
C ALA A 10 5.04 -9.02 -5.00
N GLU A 11 5.99 -8.20 -4.56
CA GLU A 11 6.20 -7.94 -3.13
C GLU A 11 4.97 -7.31 -2.47
N ALA A 12 4.37 -6.31 -3.12
CA ALA A 12 3.13 -5.69 -2.66
C ALA A 12 1.94 -6.67 -2.61
N LYS A 13 1.87 -7.66 -3.51
CA LYS A 13 0.86 -8.74 -3.49
C LYS A 13 1.06 -9.63 -2.27
N VAL A 14 2.31 -10.04 -1.99
CA VAL A 14 2.64 -10.88 -0.82
C VAL A 14 2.34 -10.17 0.49
N MET A 15 2.50 -8.84 0.53
CA MET A 15 2.20 -8.00 1.69
C MET A 15 0.72 -7.60 1.82
N ASP A 16 -0.15 -8.09 0.94
CA ASP A 16 -1.57 -7.77 0.88
C ASP A 16 -1.85 -6.26 0.84
N LEU A 17 -1.07 -5.53 0.03
CA LEU A 17 -1.20 -4.07 -0.09
C LEU A 17 -2.34 -3.61 -1.00
N PHE A 18 -2.84 -4.51 -1.86
CA PHE A 18 -3.86 -4.19 -2.84
C PHE A 18 -5.24 -4.43 -2.25
N GLN A 19 -5.79 -3.42 -1.58
CA GLN A 19 -7.17 -3.44 -1.15
C GLN A 19 -7.94 -2.39 -1.96
N PRO A 20 -8.71 -2.80 -2.98
CA PRO A 20 -9.56 -1.88 -3.71
C PRO A 20 -10.63 -1.34 -2.76
N HIS A 21 -10.53 -0.05 -2.46
CA HIS A 21 -11.55 0.66 -1.72
C HIS A 21 -12.71 1.03 -2.64
N GLY A 22 -13.93 1.06 -2.12
CA GLY A 22 -15.08 1.58 -2.86
C GLY A 22 -14.84 3.04 -3.23
N ALA A 23 -15.42 3.51 -4.34
CA ALA A 23 -15.23 4.88 -4.85
C ALA A 23 -15.59 6.01 -3.86
N PHE A 24 -16.26 5.67 -2.75
CA PHE A 24 -16.71 6.59 -1.70
C PHE A 24 -15.95 6.43 -0.37
N GLU A 25 -15.02 5.47 -0.28
CA GLU A 25 -14.21 5.31 0.92
C GLU A 25 -13.15 6.42 0.99
N VAL A 26 -13.30 7.29 1.98
CA VAL A 26 -12.37 8.40 2.25
C VAL A 26 -11.33 8.00 3.31
N HIS A 27 -11.57 6.91 4.05
CA HIS A 27 -10.71 6.45 5.14
C HIS A 27 -10.19 5.04 4.85
N CYS A 28 -8.91 4.82 5.14
CA CYS A 28 -8.26 3.53 5.00
C CYS A 28 -8.84 2.54 6.01
N SER A 29 -9.31 1.38 5.55
CA SER A 29 -9.88 0.35 6.43
C SER A 29 -8.87 -0.26 7.42
N HIS A 30 -7.56 -0.02 7.23
CA HIS A 30 -6.51 -0.56 8.09
C HIS A 30 -5.98 0.42 9.16
N CYS A 31 -5.84 1.70 8.81
CA CYS A 31 -5.27 2.71 9.73
C CYS A 31 -6.19 3.91 9.98
N HIS A 32 -7.36 3.94 9.35
CA HIS A 32 -8.38 4.99 9.42
C HIS A 32 -7.90 6.37 8.98
N ALA A 33 -6.67 6.48 8.46
CA ALA A 33 -6.17 7.70 7.85
C ALA A 33 -6.91 8.01 6.55
N ARG A 34 -6.91 9.28 6.17
CA ARG A 34 -7.53 9.76 4.94
C ARG A 34 -6.81 9.17 3.71
N LEU A 35 -7.60 8.63 2.78
CA LEU A 35 -7.15 8.15 1.48
C LEU A 35 -6.97 9.32 0.51
N ASP A 36 -6.03 9.15 -0.42
CA ASP A 36 -5.87 10.07 -1.55
C ASP A 36 -7.02 9.93 -2.55
N SER A 37 -7.13 10.84 -3.52
CA SER A 37 -8.13 10.81 -4.61
C SER A 37 -8.10 9.51 -5.43
N ARG A 38 -6.97 8.78 -5.37
CA ARG A 38 -6.75 7.49 -6.01
C ARG A 38 -7.04 6.28 -5.11
N GLY A 39 -7.49 6.51 -3.88
CA GLY A 39 -7.71 5.47 -2.87
C GLY A 39 -6.42 4.96 -2.19
N ASP A 40 -5.27 5.59 -2.44
CA ASP A 40 -4.00 5.18 -1.82
C ASP A 40 -3.87 5.79 -0.41
N CYS A 41 -3.44 4.99 0.57
CA CYS A 41 -3.21 5.46 1.92
C CYS A 41 -1.77 5.95 2.10
N ALA A 42 -1.61 7.26 2.32
CA ALA A 42 -0.31 7.86 2.58
C ALA A 42 0.30 7.47 3.94
N THR A 43 -0.47 6.90 4.87
CA THR A 43 0.00 6.57 6.22
C THR A 43 0.51 5.13 6.32
N CYS A 44 -0.30 4.14 5.94
CA CYS A 44 0.06 2.73 6.08
C CYS A 44 0.58 2.08 4.78
N GLY A 45 0.57 2.81 3.65
CA GLY A 45 1.05 2.31 2.37
C GLY A 45 0.07 1.40 1.61
N LEU A 46 -1.20 1.36 2.01
CA LEU A 46 -2.24 0.61 1.30
C LEU A 46 -2.53 1.25 -0.08
N ILE A 47 -2.71 0.42 -1.10
CA ILE A 47 -2.95 0.85 -2.47
C ILE A 47 -4.40 0.52 -2.84
N GLY A 48 -5.20 1.56 -3.10
CA GLY A 48 -6.63 1.45 -3.45
C GLY A 48 -6.92 0.92 -4.86
N ARG A 49 -5.88 0.55 -5.62
CA ARG A 49 -5.97 0.13 -7.01
C ARG A 49 -5.55 -1.33 -7.15
N PRO A 50 -6.21 -2.10 -8.03
CA PRO A 50 -5.82 -3.48 -8.25
C PRO A 50 -4.45 -3.56 -8.92
N ALA A 51 -3.69 -4.61 -8.61
CA ALA A 51 -2.37 -4.82 -9.18
C ALA A 51 -2.37 -4.78 -10.72
N ALA A 52 -3.39 -5.35 -11.37
CA ALA A 52 -3.53 -5.34 -12.83
C ALA A 52 -3.59 -3.91 -13.43
N GLU A 53 -4.13 -2.94 -12.70
CA GLU A 53 -4.12 -1.54 -13.14
C GLU A 53 -2.72 -0.95 -13.08
N LEU A 54 -1.98 -1.23 -12.00
CA LEU A 54 -0.60 -0.77 -11.86
C LEU A 54 0.35 -1.46 -12.83
N GLU A 55 0.12 -2.73 -13.16
CA GLU A 55 0.86 -3.46 -14.19
C GLU A 55 0.70 -2.80 -15.57
N ARG A 56 -0.51 -2.33 -15.90
CA ARG A 56 -0.76 -1.54 -17.12
C ARG A 56 -0.07 -0.19 -17.07
N ARG A 57 -0.20 0.55 -15.96
CA ARG A 57 0.46 1.86 -15.80
C ARG A 57 1.98 1.74 -15.83
N ALA A 58 2.55 0.65 -15.33
CA ALA A 58 4.00 0.42 -15.36
C ALA A 58 4.55 0.26 -16.78
N GLN A 59 3.71 -0.05 -17.78
CA GLN A 59 4.12 -0.08 -19.19
C GLN A 59 4.26 1.35 -19.77
N THR A 60 3.51 2.31 -19.23
CA THR A 60 3.50 3.70 -19.69
C THR A 60 4.40 4.60 -18.84
N ASP A 61 4.48 4.34 -17.53
CA ASP A 61 5.24 5.10 -16.54
C ASP A 61 5.89 4.13 -15.52
N PRO A 62 6.94 3.39 -15.92
CA PRO A 62 7.61 2.42 -15.05
C PRO A 62 8.26 3.09 -13.84
N GLU A 63 8.82 4.29 -14.00
CA GLU A 63 9.53 4.99 -12.94
C GLU A 63 8.58 5.51 -11.86
N GLY A 64 7.47 6.14 -12.25
CA GLY A 64 6.47 6.62 -11.28
C GLY A 64 5.81 5.48 -10.51
N ILE A 65 5.51 4.35 -11.17
CA ILE A 65 4.94 3.17 -10.51
C ILE A 65 5.96 2.51 -9.58
N SER A 66 7.22 2.38 -10.00
CA SER A 66 8.28 1.84 -9.14
C SER A 66 8.49 2.69 -7.89
N LYS A 67 8.49 4.02 -8.02
CA LYS A 67 8.58 4.94 -6.89
C LYS A 67 7.39 4.80 -5.95
N LEU A 68 6.17 4.75 -6.49
CA LEU A 68 4.94 4.59 -5.72
C LEU A 68 4.95 3.30 -4.91
N LEU A 69 5.21 2.16 -5.57
CA LEU A 69 5.22 0.86 -4.92
C LEU A 69 6.31 0.77 -3.86
N ARG A 70 7.51 1.29 -4.15
CA ARG A 70 8.61 1.32 -3.19
C ARG A 70 8.22 2.12 -1.94
N THR A 71 7.63 3.30 -2.11
CA THR A 71 7.15 4.11 -0.98
C THR A 71 6.03 3.40 -0.22
N ALA A 72 5.10 2.74 -0.90
CA ALA A 72 4.02 1.98 -0.27
C ALA A 72 4.55 0.80 0.57
N ILE A 73 5.47 0.01 0.00
CA ILE A 73 6.13 -1.12 0.67
C ILE A 73 6.93 -0.64 1.87
N GLU A 74 7.75 0.41 1.70
CA GLU A 74 8.55 0.97 2.79
C GLU A 74 7.65 1.49 3.93
N LYS A 75 6.55 2.18 3.59
CA LYS A 75 5.56 2.61 4.58
C LYS A 75 4.95 1.43 5.30
N ARG A 76 4.51 0.38 4.61
CA ARG A 76 3.93 -0.81 5.23
C ARG A 76 4.92 -1.53 6.14
N LYS A 77 6.19 -1.64 5.73
CA LYS A 77 7.26 -2.22 6.55
C LYS A 77 7.53 -1.40 7.81
N ASN A 78 7.48 -0.07 7.72
CA ASN A 78 7.69 0.84 8.85
C ASN A 78 6.41 1.10 9.66
N PHE A 79 5.24 0.80 9.11
CA PHE A 79 3.95 1.01 9.75
C PHE A 79 3.78 -0.02 10.86
N LYS A 80 4.15 0.39 12.07
CA LYS A 80 3.77 -0.30 13.30
C LYS A 80 2.38 0.20 13.69
N PRO A 81 1.35 -0.67 13.71
CA PRO A 81 0.03 -0.25 14.19
C PRO A 81 0.18 0.26 15.62
N VAL A 82 -0.29 1.49 15.86
CA VAL A 82 -0.35 2.13 17.18
C VAL A 82 -1.46 1.43 17.97
N GLY A 83 -1.23 0.17 18.33
CA GLY A 83 -2.31 -0.75 18.72
C GLY A 83 -1.84 -2.14 19.11
N THR A 84 -0.65 -2.58 18.71
CA THR A 84 0.05 -3.64 19.45
C THR A 84 0.63 -3.05 20.74
N ARG A 85 -0.23 -2.44 21.57
CA ARG A 85 -0.07 -2.61 23.00
C ARG A 85 -0.20 -4.10 23.19
N GLU A 86 0.94 -4.73 23.40
CA GLU A 86 1.06 -5.94 24.19
C GLU A 86 0.00 -5.80 25.30
N LYS A 87 -1.14 -6.48 25.18
CA LYS A 87 -1.93 -6.73 26.37
C LYS A 87 -0.94 -7.50 27.25
N PRO A 88 -0.51 -6.98 28.42
CA PRO A 88 0.23 -7.82 29.34
C PRO A 88 -0.64 -9.06 29.55
N ALA A 89 -0.05 -10.23 29.34
CA ALA A 89 -0.66 -11.50 29.65
C ALA A 89 -1.00 -11.47 31.15
N GLU A 90 -2.23 -11.07 31.46
CA GLU A 90 -2.82 -11.18 32.78
C GLU A 90 -3.21 -12.64 32.98
N ARG A 91 -2.80 -13.10 34.14
CA ARG A 91 -2.57 -14.47 34.59
C ARG A 91 -3.83 -15.10 35.16
#